data_AF-A0A2T2UDG6-F1
#
_entry.id   AF-A0A2T2UDG6-F1
#
_cell.length_a   1.000
_cell.length_b   1.000
_cell.length_c   1.000
_cell.angle_alpha   90.00
_cell.angle_beta   90.00
_cell.angle_gamma   90.00
#
_symmetry.space_group_name_H-M   'P 1'
#
loop_
_entity.id
_entity.type
_entity.pdbx_description
1 polymer ?
#
loop_
_entity_poly.entity_id
_entity_poly.type
_entity_poly.pdbx_seq_one_letter_code
_entity_poly.pdbx_strand_id
1 'polypeptide(L)'
;MKTRPALALGAAALLTAVSSGVQADGDARQGRYEAQTCLGCHGVDGYTNVYPSYHVPKVGGQNPDYIVSALKAYKQGKRKHATMQAQARSLTEQQMKDIAAYFASIER
;
A
#
# COMPACT_ATOMS: atom_id res chain seq x y z
N MET A 1 0.29 24.01 -68.55
CA MET A 1 0.36 22.61 -68.07
C MET A 1 1.76 22.31 -67.54
N LYS A 2 1.84 21.44 -66.52
CA LYS A 2 3.01 20.96 -65.75
C LYS A 2 3.48 21.80 -64.54
N THR A 3 2.89 21.45 -63.40
CA THR A 3 3.35 21.68 -62.04
C THR A 3 4.56 20.77 -61.72
N ARG A 4 5.50 21.24 -60.88
CA ARG A 4 6.53 20.41 -60.23
C ARG A 4 6.16 20.30 -58.74
N PRO A 5 6.20 19.11 -58.11
CA PRO A 5 5.79 18.98 -56.72
C PRO A 5 6.91 19.45 -55.79
N ALA A 6 6.52 20.17 -54.73
CA ALA A 6 7.40 20.51 -53.63
C ALA A 6 7.68 19.26 -52.80
N LEU A 7 8.96 18.95 -52.59
CA LEU A 7 9.42 17.89 -51.71
C LEU A 7 9.30 18.41 -50.26
N ALA A 8 8.25 17.98 -49.55
CA ALA A 8 8.08 18.31 -48.14
C ALA A 8 8.96 17.38 -47.27
N LEU A 9 9.93 17.98 -46.57
CA LEU A 9 10.67 17.34 -45.48
C LEU A 9 9.68 17.00 -44.36
N GLY A 10 9.43 15.71 -44.13
CA GLY A 10 8.66 15.24 -42.99
C GLY A 10 9.50 15.28 -41.71
N ALA A 11 9.17 16.18 -40.79
CA ALA A 11 9.69 16.15 -39.43
C ALA A 11 8.91 15.10 -38.62
N ALA A 12 9.52 13.95 -38.34
CA ALA A 12 8.96 12.94 -37.45
C ALA A 12 9.08 13.41 -35.99
N ALA A 13 7.99 13.94 -35.44
CA ALA A 13 7.90 14.25 -34.01
C ALA A 13 7.78 12.94 -33.22
N LEU A 14 8.85 12.54 -32.52
CA LEU A 14 8.81 11.49 -31.51
C LEU A 14 7.95 11.97 -30.33
N LEU A 15 6.70 11.52 -30.26
CA LEU A 15 5.89 11.62 -29.06
C LEU A 15 6.45 10.65 -28.02
N THR A 16 7.22 11.16 -27.06
CA THR A 16 7.52 10.43 -25.83
C THR A 16 6.23 10.34 -25.01
N ALA A 17 5.58 9.18 -25.03
CA ALA A 17 4.48 8.87 -24.14
C ALA A 17 5.01 8.85 -22.69
N VAL A 18 4.63 9.86 -21.92
CA VAL A 18 4.85 9.85 -20.47
C VAL A 18 3.79 8.92 -19.89
N SER A 19 4.18 7.69 -19.57
CA SER A 19 3.32 6.77 -18.85
C SER A 19 3.11 7.32 -17.44
N SER A 20 2.02 8.05 -17.24
CA SER A 20 1.47 8.31 -15.91
C SER A 20 1.01 6.96 -15.35
N GLY A 21 1.92 6.26 -14.67
CA GLY A 21 1.53 5.12 -13.85
C GLY A 21 0.47 5.61 -12.88
N VAL A 22 -0.71 5.00 -12.92
CA VAL A 22 -1.71 5.12 -11.85
C VAL A 22 -0.97 4.78 -10.56
N GLN A 23 -0.67 5.79 -9.75
CA GLN A 23 -0.20 5.57 -8.40
C GLN A 23 -1.34 4.88 -7.68
N ALA A 24 -1.18 3.59 -7.38
CA ALA A 24 -2.00 2.95 -6.37
C ALA A 24 -1.94 3.82 -5.10
N ASP A 25 -3.06 3.94 -4.39
CA ASP A 25 -3.18 4.86 -3.25
C ASP A 25 -2.14 4.53 -2.13
N GLY A 26 -1.53 3.33 -2.16
CA GLY A 26 -0.30 3.00 -1.41
C GLY A 26 0.72 2.18 -2.23
N ASP A 27 2.00 2.27 -1.87
CA ASP A 27 3.11 1.47 -2.44
C ASP A 27 3.36 0.23 -1.55
N ALA A 28 3.03 -0.96 -2.07
CA ALA A 28 3.22 -2.23 -1.35
C ALA A 28 4.69 -2.56 -1.02
N ARG A 29 5.66 -2.09 -1.83
CA ARG A 29 7.09 -2.29 -1.51
C ARG A 29 7.46 -1.44 -0.31
N GLN A 30 7.04 -0.18 -0.28
CA GLN A 30 7.25 0.70 0.87
C GLN A 30 6.52 0.13 2.11
N GLY A 31 5.28 -0.32 1.93
CA GLY A 31 4.48 -0.98 2.95
C GLY A 31 5.15 -2.20 3.59
N ARG A 32 5.90 -2.99 2.82
CA ARG A 32 6.69 -4.11 3.35
C ARG A 32 7.75 -3.65 4.36
N TYR A 33 8.40 -2.51 4.11
CA TYR A 33 9.38 -1.93 5.04
C TYR A 33 8.70 -1.34 6.28
N GLU A 34 7.53 -0.74 6.12
CA GLU A 34 6.79 -0.12 7.22
C GLU A 34 6.07 -1.15 8.11
N ALA A 35 5.66 -2.29 7.53
CA ALA A 35 4.95 -3.35 8.23
C ALA A 35 5.86 -4.28 9.06
N GLN A 36 7.17 -4.01 9.17
CA GLN A 36 8.12 -4.89 9.88
C GLN A 36 7.70 -5.17 11.33
N THR A 37 7.24 -4.16 12.07
CA THR A 37 6.74 -4.35 13.45
C THR A 37 5.40 -5.07 13.48
N CYS A 38 4.57 -4.89 12.44
CA CYS A 38 3.25 -5.53 12.33
C CYS A 38 3.41 -7.05 12.16
N LEU A 39 4.39 -7.49 11.38
CA LEU A 39 4.67 -8.90 11.11
C LEU A 39 5.12 -9.67 12.36
N GLY A 40 5.65 -8.99 13.38
CA GLY A 40 6.01 -9.62 14.66
C GLY A 40 4.83 -10.24 15.41
N CYS A 41 3.60 -9.79 15.13
CA CYS A 41 2.38 -10.38 15.68
C CYS A 41 1.47 -10.95 14.60
N HIS A 42 1.26 -10.21 13.50
CA HIS A 42 0.30 -10.58 12.45
C HIS A 42 0.87 -11.53 11.40
N GLY A 43 2.19 -11.73 11.39
CA GLY A 43 2.88 -12.63 10.44
C GLY A 43 3.33 -13.96 11.06
N VAL A 44 2.98 -14.22 12.32
CA VAL A 44 3.32 -15.46 13.02
C VAL A 44 2.36 -16.57 12.59
N ASP A 45 2.92 -17.74 12.27
CA ASP A 45 2.14 -18.90 11.86
C ASP A 45 1.09 -19.29 12.90
N GLY A 46 -0.09 -19.71 12.44
CA GLY A 46 -1.22 -20.03 13.30
C GLY A 46 -1.92 -18.81 13.91
N TYR A 47 -1.48 -17.59 13.57
CA TYR A 47 -2.12 -16.34 14.00
C TYR A 47 -2.19 -16.22 15.53
N THR A 48 -1.05 -16.47 16.16
CA THR A 48 -0.85 -16.37 17.61
C THR A 48 0.31 -15.44 17.89
N ASN A 49 0.38 -14.86 19.07
CA ASN A 49 1.62 -14.26 19.54
C ASN A 49 2.51 -15.32 20.23
N VAL A 50 3.79 -14.98 20.45
CA VAL A 50 4.77 -15.89 21.08
C VAL A 50 4.47 -16.12 22.56
N TYR A 51 4.16 -15.07 23.32
CA TYR A 51 3.82 -15.15 24.75
C TYR A 51 3.22 -13.83 25.29
N PRO A 52 2.26 -13.87 26.24
CA PRO A 52 1.43 -15.03 26.59
C PRO A 52 0.51 -15.40 25.42
N SER A 53 0.25 -16.69 25.19
CA SER A 53 -0.42 -17.13 23.96
C SER A 53 -1.86 -16.62 23.85
N TYR A 54 -2.16 -15.85 22.81
CA TYR A 54 -3.49 -15.40 22.41
C TYR A 54 -3.60 -15.28 20.89
N HIS A 55 -4.83 -15.31 20.39
CA HIS A 55 -5.13 -15.16 18.98
C HIS A 55 -4.87 -13.73 18.50
N VAL A 56 -4.12 -13.63 17.41
CA VAL A 56 -3.87 -12.40 16.67
C VAL A 56 -4.67 -12.47 15.36
N PRO A 57 -5.34 -11.41 14.90
CA PRO A 57 -6.07 -11.47 13.63
C PRO A 57 -5.14 -11.68 12.43
N LYS A 58 -5.55 -12.55 11.49
CA LYS A 58 -4.99 -12.60 10.13
C LYS A 58 -5.24 -11.28 9.40
N VAL A 59 -4.21 -10.72 8.78
CA VAL A 59 -4.29 -9.45 8.03
C VAL A 59 -3.95 -9.63 6.54
N GLY A 60 -3.15 -10.64 6.17
CA GLY A 60 -2.92 -10.96 4.76
C GLY A 60 -4.22 -11.24 4.00
N GLY A 61 -4.33 -10.65 2.82
CA GLY A 61 -5.46 -10.78 1.90
C GLY A 61 -6.66 -9.94 2.30
N GLN A 62 -6.56 -9.15 3.36
CA GLN A 62 -7.64 -8.28 3.80
C GLN A 62 -7.80 -7.08 2.86
N ASN A 63 -9.03 -6.59 2.75
CA ASN A 63 -9.35 -5.39 1.98
C ASN A 63 -8.52 -4.17 2.49
N PRO A 64 -7.82 -3.44 1.60
CA PRO A 64 -6.94 -2.36 2.00
C PRO A 64 -7.68 -1.19 2.67
N ASP A 65 -8.89 -0.85 2.22
CA ASP A 65 -9.69 0.22 2.83
C ASP A 65 -10.10 -0.15 4.26
N TYR A 66 -10.40 -1.43 4.49
CA TYR A 66 -10.65 -1.92 5.84
C TYR A 66 -9.41 -1.75 6.73
N ILE A 67 -8.21 -2.12 6.25
CA ILE A 67 -6.97 -1.97 7.02
C ILE A 67 -6.72 -0.50 7.37
N VAL A 68 -6.84 0.41 6.39
CA VAL A 68 -6.68 1.86 6.63
C VAL A 68 -7.70 2.36 7.64
N SER A 69 -8.98 2.00 7.49
CA SER A 69 -10.04 2.43 8.42
C SER A 69 -9.80 1.91 9.84
N ALA A 70 -9.33 0.67 10.00
CA ALA A 70 -8.99 0.08 11.29
C ALA A 70 -7.80 0.79 11.95
N LEU A 71 -6.72 1.08 11.21
CA LEU A 71 -5.56 1.82 11.70
C LEU A 71 -5.94 3.24 12.13
N LYS A 72 -6.77 3.93 11.34
CA LYS A 72 -7.33 5.25 11.71
C LYS A 72 -8.18 5.15 12.99
N ALA A 73 -9.01 4.13 13.11
CA ALA A 73 -9.84 3.92 14.30
C ALA A 73 -9.02 3.63 15.57
N TYR A 74 -7.91 2.90 15.46
CA TYR A 74 -6.97 2.71 16.55
C TYR A 74 -6.26 4.03 16.90
N LYS A 75 -5.70 4.74 15.91
CA LYS A 75 -5.04 6.03 16.14
C LYS A 75 -5.93 7.05 16.84
N GLN A 76 -7.23 7.07 16.51
CA GLN A 76 -8.23 7.97 17.11
C GLN A 76 -8.79 7.45 18.45
N GLY A 77 -8.40 6.25 18.88
CA GLY A 77 -8.93 5.62 20.08
C GLY A 77 -10.40 5.18 20.00
N LYS A 78 -11.00 5.17 18.79
CA LYS A 78 -12.36 4.65 18.53
C LYS A 78 -12.41 3.14 18.66
N ARG A 79 -11.36 2.45 18.18
CA ARG A 79 -11.15 1.02 18.42
C ARG A 79 -10.21 0.85 19.62
N LYS A 80 -10.65 0.11 20.63
CA LYS A 80 -9.92 -0.06 21.90
C LYS A 80 -9.02 -1.30 21.84
N HIS A 81 -7.71 -1.07 21.81
CA HIS A 81 -6.68 -2.11 22.00
C HIS A 81 -5.32 -1.42 22.22
N ALA A 82 -4.74 -1.53 23.43
CA ALA A 82 -3.55 -0.75 23.80
C ALA A 82 -2.37 -0.95 22.84
N THR A 83 -2.07 -2.20 22.46
CA THR A 83 -0.97 -2.52 21.52
C THR A 83 -1.19 -1.89 20.14
N MET A 84 -2.37 -2.06 19.54
CA MET A 84 -2.64 -1.50 18.20
C MET A 84 -2.75 0.02 18.20
N GLN A 85 -3.19 0.64 19.30
CA GLN A 85 -3.12 2.09 19.46
C GLN A 85 -1.66 2.57 19.47
N ALA A 86 -0.78 1.87 20.20
CA ALA A 86 0.65 2.18 20.24
C ALA A 86 1.31 2.00 18.86
N GLN A 87 0.93 0.99 18.08
CA GLN A 87 1.40 0.81 16.70
C GLN A 87 0.89 1.90 15.77
N ALA A 88 -0.40 2.26 15.84
CA ALA A 88 -1.02 3.21 14.91
C ALA A 88 -0.71 4.69 15.20
N ARG A 89 -0.30 5.04 16.43
CA ARG A 89 -0.18 6.45 16.88
C ARG A 89 0.72 7.31 15.99
N SER A 90 1.84 6.76 15.53
CA SER A 90 2.86 7.48 14.77
C SER A 90 2.70 7.38 13.26
N LEU A 91 1.78 6.55 12.78
CA LEU A 91 1.60 6.34 11.35
C LEU A 91 1.00 7.58 10.69
N THR A 92 1.58 8.03 9.58
CA THR A 92 0.93 8.98 8.67
C THR A 92 -0.18 8.28 7.89
N GLU A 93 -1.06 9.04 7.23
CA GLU A 93 -2.07 8.42 6.38
C GLU A 93 -1.45 7.65 5.21
N GLN A 94 -0.36 8.16 4.62
CA GLN A 94 0.33 7.46 3.54
C GLN A 94 0.89 6.13 4.00
N GLN A 95 1.53 6.09 5.18
CA GLN A 95 2.04 4.85 5.74
C GLN A 95 0.94 3.82 5.98
N MET A 96 -0.25 4.26 6.42
CA MET A 96 -1.40 3.35 6.56
C MET A 96 -1.81 2.74 5.23
N LYS A 97 -1.79 3.53 4.14
CA LYS A 97 -2.12 3.04 2.79
C LYS A 97 -1.05 2.11 2.25
N ASP A 98 0.22 2.43 2.44
CA ASP A 98 1.35 1.60 2.01
C ASP A 98 1.32 0.24 2.73
N ILE A 99 1.16 0.24 4.06
CA ILE A 99 0.97 -0.97 4.88
C ILE A 99 -0.24 -1.78 4.40
N ALA A 100 -1.37 -1.12 4.13
CA ALA A 100 -2.58 -1.77 3.64
C ALA A 100 -2.37 -2.42 2.26
N ALA A 101 -1.68 -1.73 1.35
CA ALA A 101 -1.33 -2.27 0.04
C ALA A 101 -0.43 -3.50 0.15
N TYR A 102 0.54 -3.50 1.08
CA TYR A 102 1.37 -4.66 1.35
C TYR A 102 0.56 -5.85 1.85
N PHE A 103 -0.23 -5.67 2.92
CA PHE A 103 -1.02 -6.77 3.49
C PHE A 103 -2.09 -7.31 2.54
N ALA A 104 -2.70 -6.46 1.71
CA ALA A 104 -3.64 -6.90 0.68
C ALA A 104 -2.97 -7.75 -0.41
N SER A 105 -1.65 -7.59 -0.63
CA SER A 105 -0.90 -8.31 -1.66
C SER A 105 -0.35 -9.68 -1.22
N ILE A 106 -0.49 -10.04 0.06
CA ILE A 106 0.03 -11.30 0.62
C ILE A 106 -1.09 -12.12 1.25
N GLU A 107 -0.98 -13.45 1.26
CA GLU A 107 -1.96 -14.33 1.91
C GLU A 107 -1.64 -14.64 3.38
N ARG A 108 -0.54 -14.09 3.89
CA ARG A 108 -0.02 -14.37 5.22
C ARG A 108 -0.80 -13.61 6.29
#